data_AF-A0A955GKF6-F1
#
_entry.id   AF-A0A955GKF6-F1
#
_cell.length_a   1.000
_cell.length_b   1.000
_cell.length_c   1.000
_cell.angle_alpha   90.00
_cell.angle_beta   90.00
_cell.angle_gamma   90.00
#
_symmetry.space_group_name_H-M   'P 1'
#
loop_
_entity.id
_entity.type
_entity.pdbx_description
1 polymer ?
#
loop_
_entity_poly.entity_id
_entity_poly.type
_entity_poly.pdbx_seq_one_letter_code
_entity_poly.pdbx_strand_id
1 'polypeptide(L)'
;MSTTFFKHFDLPVKHLDEGYDYVPPKARDLAEIERRRALPAGSVLAEAQLRGIETAARVIDYCAEHDDGEFSARVLAATAMNTAWYNLARDAERVMRRRLYLPIHGRTEPITRVTLLTRSSERMQFAREMAARHKISVEGKHCTALKHQRELGLRLGNTSLFLAAVEMAPEIEMARGETALAQRITRSAALEALEQSRNLYAEIGANPTLAQLADVDSPLSVYWRRNGSNEAVNALENAIS
;
A
#
# COMPACT_ATOMS: atom_id res chain seq x y z
N MET A 1 22.77 27.17 -7.66
CA MET A 1 23.26 26.11 -6.75
C MET A 1 22.43 24.86 -6.96
N SER A 2 23.05 23.72 -7.22
CA SER A 2 22.35 22.42 -7.26
C SER A 2 21.98 22.05 -5.83
N THR A 3 20.75 22.34 -5.41
CA THR A 3 20.26 21.95 -4.09
C THR A 3 20.01 20.44 -4.12
N THR A 4 20.94 19.64 -3.59
CA THR A 4 20.75 18.21 -3.39
C THR A 4 19.59 17.99 -2.40
N PHE A 5 18.53 17.35 -2.86
CA PHE A 5 17.37 16.97 -2.06
C PHE A 5 17.10 15.46 -2.16
N PHE A 6 16.36 14.91 -1.19
CA PHE A 6 16.04 13.48 -1.16
C PHE A 6 15.14 13.10 -2.35
N LYS A 7 15.50 12.05 -3.08
CA LYS A 7 14.73 11.49 -4.21
C LYS A 7 14.38 10.02 -4.03
N HIS A 8 15.06 9.38 -3.09
CA HIS A 8 15.04 7.94 -2.91
C HIS A 8 14.71 7.63 -1.46
N PHE A 9 13.97 6.55 -1.28
CA PHE A 9 13.66 5.96 0.00
C PHE A 9 14.15 4.51 0.00
N ASP A 10 14.75 4.09 1.11
CA ASP A 10 15.30 2.75 1.24
C ASP A 10 14.30 1.87 1.99
N LEU A 11 13.72 0.89 1.30
CA LEU A 11 12.94 -0.18 1.92
C LEU A 11 13.91 -1.29 2.35
N PRO A 12 14.12 -1.53 3.66
CA PRO A 12 15.07 -2.53 4.11
C PRO A 12 14.57 -3.95 3.83
N VAL A 13 15.51 -4.87 3.64
CA VAL A 13 15.19 -6.30 3.48
C VAL A 13 14.74 -6.93 4.80
N LYS A 14 15.38 -6.54 5.91
CA LYS A 14 14.90 -6.85 7.27
C LYS A 14 13.93 -5.76 7.71
N HIS A 15 12.64 -6.10 7.76
CA HIS A 15 11.57 -5.12 8.02
C HIS A 15 10.55 -5.66 9.01
N LEU A 16 10.02 -6.86 8.77
CA LEU A 16 9.05 -7.54 9.63
C LEU A 16 9.74 -8.72 10.32
N ASP A 17 10.33 -8.45 11.48
CA ASP A 17 10.95 -9.48 12.33
C ASP A 17 9.97 -9.98 13.42
N GLU A 18 8.86 -9.25 13.61
CA GLU A 18 7.83 -9.52 14.61
C GLU A 18 6.44 -9.66 13.96
N GLY A 19 5.48 -10.23 14.70
CA GLY A 19 4.11 -10.47 14.22
C GLY A 19 3.95 -11.72 13.36
N TYR A 20 2.75 -11.88 12.78
CA TYR A 20 2.37 -13.01 11.95
C TYR A 20 2.08 -12.59 10.51
N ASP A 21 2.52 -13.40 9.55
CA ASP A 21 2.15 -13.25 8.14
C ASP A 21 0.63 -13.46 7.99
N TYR A 22 -0.01 -12.63 7.17
CA TYR A 22 -1.43 -12.81 6.86
C TYR A 22 -1.65 -14.10 6.07
N VAL A 23 -2.57 -14.94 6.56
CA VAL A 23 -3.02 -16.15 5.88
C VAL A 23 -4.51 -15.98 5.55
N PRO A 24 -4.90 -15.99 4.26
CA PRO A 24 -6.30 -15.94 3.87
C PRO A 24 -7.11 -17.05 4.56
N PRO A 25 -8.33 -16.77 5.04
CA PRO A 25 -9.12 -17.76 5.75
C PRO A 25 -9.49 -18.94 4.85
N LYS A 26 -9.66 -20.10 5.48
CA LYS A 26 -10.11 -21.31 4.80
C LYS A 26 -11.53 -21.09 4.28
N ALA A 27 -11.74 -21.43 3.02
CA ALA A 27 -13.08 -21.47 2.44
C ALA A 27 -13.92 -22.52 3.19
N ARG A 28 -15.20 -22.20 3.40
CA ARG A 28 -16.20 -23.11 3.99
C ARG A 28 -17.12 -23.72 2.93
N ASP A 29 -17.29 -23.02 1.81
CA ASP A 29 -18.05 -23.51 0.66
C ASP A 29 -17.26 -24.58 -0.11
N LEU A 30 -17.91 -25.70 -0.42
CA LEU A 30 -17.30 -26.83 -1.11
C LEU A 30 -16.84 -26.46 -2.53
N ALA A 31 -17.63 -25.67 -3.26
CA ALA A 31 -17.27 -25.27 -4.62
C ALA A 31 -16.01 -24.38 -4.61
N GLU A 32 -15.92 -23.42 -3.69
CA GLU A 32 -14.72 -22.60 -3.52
C GLU A 32 -13.51 -23.42 -3.03
N ILE A 33 -13.70 -24.41 -2.15
CA ILE A 33 -12.62 -25.32 -1.73
C ILE A 33 -12.07 -26.08 -2.93
N GLU A 34 -12.94 -26.65 -3.76
CA GLU A 34 -12.56 -27.39 -4.97
C GLU A 34 -11.84 -26.48 -5.98
N ARG A 35 -12.37 -25.27 -6.21
CA ARG A 35 -11.72 -24.26 -7.06
C ARG A 35 -10.31 -23.97 -6.56
N ARG A 36 -10.13 -23.66 -5.28
CA ARG A 36 -8.81 -23.33 -4.69
C ARG A 36 -7.83 -24.49 -4.75
N ARG A 37 -8.30 -25.73 -4.60
CA ARG A 37 -7.45 -26.93 -4.73
C ARG A 37 -6.96 -27.16 -6.16
N ALA A 38 -7.75 -26.75 -7.15
CA ALA A 38 -7.35 -26.85 -8.56
C ALA A 38 -6.35 -25.76 -8.99
N LEU A 39 -6.26 -24.66 -8.24
CA LEU A 39 -5.35 -23.56 -8.56
C LEU A 39 -3.89 -23.87 -8.18
N PRO A 40 -2.92 -23.30 -8.92
CA PRO A 40 -1.52 -23.33 -8.52
C PRO A 40 -1.28 -22.70 -7.15
N ALA A 41 -0.18 -23.12 -6.50
CA ALA A 41 0.28 -22.50 -5.27
C ALA A 41 0.52 -21.00 -5.47
N GLY A 42 0.07 -20.19 -4.50
CA GLY A 42 0.17 -18.73 -4.54
C GLY A 42 -0.99 -18.00 -5.23
N SER A 43 -1.83 -18.69 -6.01
CA SER A 43 -2.97 -18.05 -6.70
C SER A 43 -3.95 -17.39 -5.75
N VAL A 44 -4.26 -18.02 -4.61
CA VAL A 44 -5.19 -17.46 -3.61
C VAL A 44 -4.66 -16.14 -3.03
N LEU A 45 -3.35 -16.05 -2.80
CA LEU A 45 -2.74 -14.81 -2.29
C LEU A 45 -2.72 -13.73 -3.37
N ALA A 46 -2.41 -14.09 -4.63
CA ALA A 46 -2.46 -13.14 -5.74
C ALA A 46 -3.88 -12.61 -5.99
N GLU A 47 -4.90 -13.46 -5.85
CA GLU A 47 -6.32 -13.08 -5.87
C GLU A 47 -6.66 -12.10 -4.75
N ALA A 48 -6.28 -12.41 -3.51
CA ALA A 48 -6.53 -11.54 -2.36
C ALA A 48 -5.79 -10.20 -2.50
N GLN A 49 -4.54 -10.20 -2.98
CA GLN A 49 -3.81 -8.97 -3.25
C GLN A 49 -4.51 -8.11 -4.30
N LEU A 50 -4.96 -8.68 -5.42
CA LEU A 50 -5.68 -7.94 -6.45
C LEU A 50 -6.96 -7.30 -5.89
N ARG A 51 -7.82 -8.08 -5.23
CA ARG A 51 -9.07 -7.57 -4.63
C ARG A 51 -8.78 -6.52 -3.57
N GLY A 52 -7.78 -6.74 -2.72
CA GLY A 52 -7.40 -5.78 -1.70
C GLY A 52 -6.85 -4.46 -2.25
N ILE A 53 -6.13 -4.50 -3.37
CA ILE A 53 -5.68 -3.30 -4.09
C ILE A 53 -6.86 -2.58 -4.73
N GLU A 54 -7.85 -3.31 -5.26
CA GLU A 54 -9.10 -2.74 -5.78
C GLU A 54 -9.88 -2.02 -4.69
N THR A 55 -10.05 -2.65 -3.52
CA THR A 55 -10.67 -2.04 -2.35
C THR A 55 -9.90 -0.79 -1.92
N ALA A 56 -8.57 -0.86 -1.82
CA ALA A 56 -7.75 0.29 -1.47
C ALA A 56 -7.89 1.45 -2.46
N ALA A 57 -7.95 1.18 -3.77
CA ALA A 57 -8.16 2.21 -4.78
C ALA A 57 -9.51 2.92 -4.59
N ARG A 58 -10.59 2.14 -4.39
CA ARG A 58 -11.94 2.68 -4.12
C ARG A 58 -11.99 3.51 -2.83
N VAL A 59 -11.30 3.08 -1.78
CA VAL A 59 -11.19 3.85 -0.53
C VAL A 59 -10.50 5.19 -0.79
N ILE A 60 -9.39 5.20 -1.55
CA ILE A 60 -8.67 6.45 -1.88
C ILE A 60 -9.56 7.39 -2.71
N ASP A 61 -10.30 6.85 -3.70
CA ASP A 61 -11.23 7.62 -4.51
C ASP A 61 -12.32 8.26 -3.63
N TYR A 62 -12.93 7.48 -2.74
CA TYR A 62 -13.93 7.98 -1.80
C TYR A 62 -13.37 9.09 -0.91
N CYS A 63 -12.18 8.90 -0.32
CA CYS A 63 -11.54 9.90 0.52
C CYS A 63 -11.18 11.18 -0.25
N ALA A 64 -10.82 11.08 -1.54
CA ALA A 64 -10.54 12.25 -2.37
C ALA A 64 -11.80 13.11 -2.61
N GLU A 65 -12.97 12.47 -2.72
CA GLU A 65 -14.26 13.15 -2.92
C GLU A 65 -14.80 13.81 -1.65
N HIS A 66 -14.47 13.28 -0.47
CA HIS A 66 -15.04 13.72 0.81
C HIS A 66 -14.07 14.55 1.68
N ASP A 67 -12.81 14.73 1.25
CA ASP A 67 -11.73 15.44 1.97
C ASP A 67 -11.49 14.97 3.43
N ASP A 68 -11.92 13.75 3.75
CA ASP A 68 -11.54 13.01 4.95
C ASP A 68 -10.84 11.71 4.55
N GLY A 69 -9.54 11.66 4.81
CA GLY A 69 -8.70 10.56 4.35
C GLY A 69 -7.40 10.39 5.10
N GLU A 70 -7.17 11.09 6.22
CA GLU A 70 -5.91 10.98 6.96
C GLU A 70 -5.75 9.59 7.57
N PHE A 71 -6.77 9.12 8.30
CA PHE A 71 -6.79 7.76 8.85
C PHE A 71 -6.62 6.71 7.73
N SER A 72 -7.43 6.81 6.67
CA SER A 72 -7.41 5.88 5.55
C SER A 72 -6.06 5.88 4.84
N ALA A 73 -5.50 7.05 4.53
CA ALA A 73 -4.22 7.18 3.86
C ALA A 73 -3.08 6.66 4.73
N ARG A 74 -3.09 6.91 6.04
CA ARG A 74 -2.09 6.39 6.98
C ARG A 74 -2.10 4.86 7.03
N VAL A 75 -3.28 4.26 7.22
CA VAL A 75 -3.43 2.79 7.23
C VAL A 75 -3.06 2.19 5.88
N LEU A 76 -3.49 2.80 4.76
CA LEU A 76 -3.14 2.34 3.42
C LEU A 76 -1.66 2.51 3.10
N ALA A 77 -1.00 3.57 3.58
CA ALA A 77 0.43 3.76 3.42
C ALA A 77 1.20 2.62 4.10
N ALA A 78 0.88 2.32 5.35
CA ALA A 78 1.53 1.25 6.11
C ALA A 78 1.28 -0.14 5.48
N THR A 79 0.03 -0.45 5.13
CA THR A 79 -0.34 -1.74 4.51
C THR A 79 0.26 -1.91 3.11
N ALA A 80 0.31 -0.85 2.29
CA ALA A 80 0.95 -0.85 0.98
C ALA A 80 2.48 -0.99 1.11
N MET A 81 3.10 -0.39 2.13
CA MET A 81 4.53 -0.55 2.42
C MET A 81 4.88 -2.02 2.72
N ASN A 82 4.13 -2.68 3.59
CA ASN A 82 4.33 -4.10 3.88
C ASN A 82 4.05 -4.98 2.66
N THR A 83 3.01 -4.68 1.89
CA THR A 83 2.72 -5.40 0.65
C THR A 83 3.87 -5.22 -0.36
N ALA A 84 4.46 -4.04 -0.44
CA ALA A 84 5.66 -3.80 -1.24
C ALA A 84 6.86 -4.62 -0.73
N TRP A 85 7.05 -4.70 0.59
CA TRP A 85 8.11 -5.50 1.18
C TRP A 85 8.00 -6.98 0.82
N TYR A 86 6.82 -7.60 0.98
CA TYR A 86 6.58 -8.99 0.60
C TYR A 86 6.85 -9.26 -0.89
N ASN A 87 6.59 -8.29 -1.76
CA ASN A 87 6.70 -8.46 -3.22
C ASN A 87 8.07 -8.08 -3.81
N LEU A 88 8.84 -7.22 -3.12
CA LEU A 88 10.07 -6.62 -3.66
C LEU A 88 11.33 -6.89 -2.82
N ALA A 89 11.20 -6.94 -1.49
CA ALA A 89 12.32 -6.84 -0.56
C ALA A 89 12.57 -8.11 0.27
N ARG A 90 11.53 -8.82 0.73
CA ARG A 90 11.64 -9.98 1.65
C ARG A 90 12.75 -10.97 1.25
N ASP A 91 12.73 -11.42 0.00
CA ASP A 91 13.65 -12.46 -0.49
C ASP A 91 14.88 -11.91 -1.24
N ALA A 92 15.24 -10.63 -1.00
CA ALA A 92 16.35 -9.99 -1.69
C ALA A 92 17.70 -10.33 -1.01
N GLU A 93 18.21 -11.53 -1.24
CA GLU A 93 19.41 -12.07 -0.56
C GLU A 93 20.70 -11.24 -0.76
N ARG A 94 20.86 -10.58 -1.91
CA ARG A 94 22.13 -9.93 -2.30
C ARG A 94 22.21 -8.43 -1.98
N VAL A 95 21.16 -7.87 -1.39
CA VAL A 95 21.10 -6.43 -1.10
C VAL A 95 20.54 -6.19 0.28
N MET A 96 20.99 -5.14 0.97
CA MET A 96 20.43 -4.78 2.28
C MET A 96 19.12 -4.00 2.18
N ARG A 97 18.85 -3.40 1.01
CA ARG A 97 17.72 -2.50 0.78
C ARG A 97 17.27 -2.49 -0.67
N ARG A 98 15.99 -2.17 -0.88
CA ARG A 98 15.37 -1.90 -2.18
C ARG A 98 15.03 -0.43 -2.26
N ARG A 99 15.33 0.18 -3.41
CA ARG A 99 15.10 1.60 -3.63
C ARG A 99 13.66 1.84 -4.09
N LEU A 100 12.98 2.72 -3.37
CA LEU A 100 11.71 3.35 -3.76
C LEU A 100 11.97 4.82 -4.12
N TYR A 101 10.99 5.46 -4.75
CA TYR A 101 11.09 6.84 -5.21
C TYR A 101 10.13 7.74 -4.42
N LEU A 102 10.69 8.75 -3.73
CA LEU A 102 9.89 9.73 -3.02
C LEU A 102 9.10 10.59 -4.02
N PRO A 103 7.87 11.00 -3.68
CA PRO A 103 7.13 11.95 -4.49
C PRO A 103 7.89 13.28 -4.52
N ILE A 104 8.24 13.74 -5.73
CA ILE A 104 8.86 15.05 -5.90
C ILE A 104 7.77 16.11 -5.98
N HIS A 105 7.76 16.98 -4.98
CA HIS A 105 6.84 18.10 -4.88
C HIS A 105 7.40 19.30 -5.64
N GLY A 106 6.62 19.77 -6.63
CA GLY A 106 6.99 20.86 -7.52
C GLY A 106 6.91 22.24 -6.86
N ARG A 107 7.41 23.25 -7.56
CA ARG A 107 7.32 24.65 -7.10
C ARG A 107 6.01 25.34 -7.52
N THR A 108 5.34 24.83 -8.55
CA THR A 108 4.30 25.56 -9.28
C THR A 108 2.89 25.05 -9.04
N GLU A 109 2.73 23.77 -8.70
CA GLU A 109 1.42 23.16 -8.47
C GLU A 109 1.09 23.16 -6.97
N PRO A 110 -0.12 23.57 -6.57
CA PRO A 110 -0.59 23.39 -5.21
C PRO A 110 -0.59 21.91 -4.83
N ILE A 111 -0.16 21.62 -3.61
CA ILE A 111 -0.13 20.28 -3.03
C ILE A 111 -1.15 20.25 -1.90
N THR A 112 -2.37 19.88 -2.23
CA THR A 112 -3.44 19.68 -1.26
C THR A 112 -3.59 18.20 -0.93
N ARG A 113 -4.29 17.90 0.16
CA ARG A 113 -4.69 16.52 0.51
C ARG A 113 -5.37 15.82 -0.66
N VAL A 114 -6.36 16.49 -1.26
CA VAL A 114 -7.09 16.01 -2.45
C VAL A 114 -6.12 15.69 -3.59
N THR A 115 -5.16 16.58 -3.92
CA THR A 115 -4.22 16.30 -5.01
C THR A 115 -3.32 15.08 -4.74
N LEU A 116 -2.93 14.85 -3.48
CA LEU A 116 -2.14 13.68 -3.10
C LEU A 116 -2.98 12.40 -3.12
N LEU A 117 -4.23 12.46 -2.70
CA LEU A 117 -5.18 11.35 -2.78
C LEU A 117 -5.47 10.98 -4.25
N THR A 118 -5.77 11.96 -5.11
CA THR A 118 -5.98 11.73 -6.55
C THR A 118 -4.76 11.07 -7.20
N ARG A 119 -3.55 11.59 -6.94
CA ARG A 119 -2.30 10.99 -7.45
C ARG A 119 -2.06 9.59 -6.88
N SER A 120 -2.44 9.35 -5.63
CA SER A 120 -2.34 8.04 -5.00
C SER A 120 -3.32 7.04 -5.63
N SER A 121 -4.54 7.48 -5.95
CA SER A 121 -5.53 6.68 -6.66
C SER A 121 -5.02 6.26 -8.04
N GLU A 122 -4.57 7.21 -8.86
CA GLU A 122 -3.99 6.92 -10.19
C GLU A 122 -2.88 5.87 -10.10
N ARG A 123 -1.98 6.01 -9.11
CA ARG A 123 -0.91 5.06 -8.87
C ARG A 123 -1.40 3.70 -8.39
N MET A 124 -2.46 3.67 -7.58
CA MET A 124 -3.10 2.44 -7.12
C MET A 124 -3.78 1.72 -8.29
N GLN A 125 -4.39 2.44 -9.24
CA GLN A 125 -4.93 1.86 -10.47
C GLN A 125 -3.85 1.17 -11.31
N PHE A 126 -2.67 1.79 -11.46
CA PHE A 126 -1.53 1.13 -12.10
C PHE A 126 -1.00 -0.07 -11.32
N ALA A 127 -1.05 -0.04 -9.98
CA ALA A 127 -0.70 -1.18 -9.15
C ALA A 127 -1.72 -2.33 -9.33
N ARG A 128 -3.01 -2.01 -9.46
CA ARG A 128 -4.09 -2.97 -9.76
C ARG A 128 -3.84 -3.70 -11.08
N GLU A 129 -3.54 -2.95 -12.15
CA GLU A 129 -3.22 -3.56 -13.45
C GLU A 129 -2.03 -4.53 -13.35
N MET A 130 -1.01 -4.16 -12.59
CA MET A 130 0.15 -5.02 -12.37
C MET A 130 -0.19 -6.25 -11.50
N ALA A 131 -1.05 -6.09 -10.49
CA ALA A 131 -1.55 -7.20 -9.69
C ALA A 131 -2.36 -8.20 -10.53
N ALA A 132 -3.18 -7.72 -11.47
CA ALA A 132 -3.89 -8.57 -12.41
C ALA A 132 -2.93 -9.36 -13.31
N ARG A 133 -1.88 -8.71 -13.83
CA ARG A 133 -0.82 -9.40 -14.61
C ARG A 133 -0.05 -10.42 -13.77
N HIS A 134 0.25 -10.09 -12.51
CA HIS A 134 0.89 -11.01 -11.58
C HIS A 134 0.02 -12.24 -11.33
N LYS A 135 -1.28 -12.05 -11.01
CA LYS A 135 -2.25 -13.14 -10.85
C LYS A 135 -2.28 -14.07 -12.06
N ILE A 136 -2.48 -13.52 -13.26
CA ILE A 136 -2.49 -14.31 -14.50
C ILE A 136 -1.18 -15.10 -14.67
N SER A 137 -0.04 -14.50 -14.31
CA SER A 137 1.26 -15.16 -14.43
C SER A 137 1.44 -16.30 -13.42
N VAL A 138 0.94 -16.15 -12.20
CA VAL A 138 0.96 -17.21 -11.18
C VAL A 138 0.05 -18.36 -11.60
N GLU A 139 -1.18 -18.07 -12.03
CA GLU A 139 -2.16 -19.06 -12.48
C GLU A 139 -1.70 -19.81 -13.73
N GLY A 140 -1.08 -19.09 -14.68
CA GLY A 140 -0.51 -19.67 -15.90
C GLY A 140 0.86 -20.30 -15.71
N LYS A 141 1.43 -20.30 -14.49
CA LYS A 141 2.80 -20.76 -14.18
C LYS A 141 3.86 -20.15 -15.11
N HIS A 142 3.68 -18.88 -15.48
CA HIS A 142 4.58 -18.17 -16.39
C HIS A 142 5.89 -17.79 -15.69
N CYS A 143 7.01 -17.87 -16.41
CA CYS A 143 8.33 -17.46 -15.92
C CYS A 143 8.41 -15.95 -15.57
N THR A 144 7.44 -15.16 -16.02
CA THR A 144 7.31 -13.72 -15.76
C THR A 144 6.69 -13.41 -14.40
N ALA A 145 6.18 -14.39 -13.64
CA ALA A 145 5.50 -14.17 -12.36
C ALA A 145 6.33 -13.34 -11.37
N LEU A 146 7.62 -13.68 -11.19
CA LEU A 146 8.54 -12.94 -10.32
C LEU A 146 8.83 -11.52 -10.83
N LYS A 147 8.85 -11.31 -12.14
CA LYS A 147 9.03 -9.98 -12.73
C LYS A 147 7.83 -9.09 -12.38
N HIS A 148 6.62 -9.59 -12.61
CA HIS A 148 5.39 -8.86 -12.30
C HIS A 148 5.23 -8.64 -10.79
N GLN A 149 5.63 -9.61 -9.95
CA GLN A 149 5.65 -9.46 -8.49
C GLN A 149 6.54 -8.29 -8.06
N ARG A 150 7.78 -8.23 -8.55
CA ARG A 150 8.71 -7.14 -8.22
C ARG A 150 8.22 -5.79 -8.71
N GLU A 151 7.64 -5.73 -9.91
CA GLU A 151 7.08 -4.50 -10.46
C GLU A 151 5.86 -4.04 -9.65
N LEU A 152 5.00 -4.97 -9.22
CA LEU A 152 3.89 -4.69 -8.31
C LEU A 152 4.41 -4.10 -6.99
N GLY A 153 5.41 -4.75 -6.38
CA GLY A 153 6.01 -4.27 -5.14
C GLY A 153 6.62 -2.88 -5.26
N LEU A 154 7.28 -2.57 -6.38
CA LEU A 154 7.81 -1.22 -6.63
C LEU A 154 6.68 -0.19 -6.78
N ARG A 155 5.59 -0.52 -7.48
CA ARG A 155 4.43 0.38 -7.64
C ARG A 155 3.78 0.65 -6.30
N LEU A 156 3.46 -0.38 -5.53
CA LEU A 156 2.87 -0.25 -4.19
C LEU A 156 3.77 0.52 -3.23
N GLY A 157 5.07 0.25 -3.25
CA GLY A 157 6.03 0.97 -2.40
C GLY A 157 6.15 2.44 -2.78
N ASN A 158 6.01 2.79 -4.06
CA ASN A 158 5.95 4.21 -4.43
C ASN A 158 4.59 4.83 -4.03
N THR A 159 3.48 4.11 -4.21
CA THR A 159 2.14 4.58 -3.80
C THR A 159 2.07 4.81 -2.29
N SER A 160 2.68 3.95 -1.46
CA SER A 160 2.70 4.13 -0.01
C SER A 160 3.40 5.43 0.39
N LEU A 161 4.46 5.84 -0.32
CA LEU A 161 5.15 7.10 -0.06
C LEU A 161 4.31 8.33 -0.43
N PHE A 162 3.43 8.21 -1.43
CA PHE A 162 2.45 9.26 -1.75
C PHE A 162 1.36 9.34 -0.68
N LEU A 163 0.82 8.19 -0.25
CA LEU A 163 -0.19 8.12 0.80
C LEU A 163 0.33 8.64 2.14
N ALA A 164 1.59 8.33 2.48
CA ALA A 164 2.22 8.83 3.69
C ALA A 164 2.28 10.37 3.74
N ALA A 165 2.39 11.02 2.57
CA ALA A 165 2.46 12.47 2.49
C ALA A 165 1.10 13.17 2.66
N VAL A 166 -0.03 12.43 2.66
CA VAL A 166 -1.39 12.99 2.73
C VAL A 166 -1.63 13.75 4.02
N GLU A 167 -1.20 13.20 5.17
CA GLU A 167 -1.34 13.83 6.48
C GLU A 167 -0.51 15.12 6.58
N MET A 168 0.68 15.13 5.95
CA MET A 168 1.61 16.27 5.94
C MET A 168 1.36 17.24 4.77
N ALA A 169 0.21 17.14 4.09
CA ALA A 169 -0.09 17.99 2.93
C ALA A 169 -0.01 19.50 3.25
N PRO A 170 -0.56 19.99 4.38
CA PRO A 170 -0.47 21.41 4.74
C PRO A 170 0.98 21.90 4.85
N GLU A 171 1.85 21.14 5.52
CA GLU A 171 3.26 21.48 5.73
C GLU A 171 4.05 21.45 4.42
N ILE A 172 3.76 20.46 3.56
CA ILE A 172 4.36 20.35 2.22
C ILE A 172 3.96 21.57 1.36
N GLU A 173 2.70 21.99 1.43
CA GLU A 173 2.21 23.18 0.72
C GLU A 173 2.82 24.48 1.27
N MET A 174 2.99 24.60 2.60
CA MET A 174 3.70 25.73 3.20
C MET A 174 5.16 25.81 2.74
N ALA A 175 5.79 24.67 2.45
CA ALA A 175 7.13 24.58 1.89
C ALA A 175 7.18 24.75 0.35
N ARG A 176 6.08 25.14 -0.30
CA ARG A 176 6.03 25.31 -1.75
C ARG A 176 7.05 26.37 -2.21
N GLY A 177 7.78 26.04 -3.28
CA GLY A 177 8.91 26.84 -3.76
C GLY A 177 10.26 26.39 -3.17
N GLU A 178 10.24 25.77 -2.00
CA GLU A 178 11.41 25.22 -1.30
C GLU A 178 11.47 23.69 -1.42
N THR A 179 11.79 23.20 -2.62
CA THR A 179 11.83 21.75 -2.93
C THR A 179 12.61 20.91 -1.90
N ALA A 180 13.73 21.41 -1.38
CA ALA A 180 14.51 20.69 -0.38
C ALA A 180 13.77 20.53 0.97
N LEU A 181 13.03 21.56 1.39
CA LEU A 181 12.21 21.54 2.59
C LEU A 181 11.02 20.58 2.43
N ALA A 182 10.28 20.71 1.31
CA ALA A 182 9.16 19.82 0.99
C ALA A 182 9.62 18.35 0.98
N GLN A 183 10.75 18.03 0.34
CA GLN A 183 11.29 16.67 0.31
C GLN A 183 11.72 16.14 1.69
N ARG A 184 12.16 17.02 2.59
CA ARG A 184 12.49 16.62 3.97
C ARG A 184 11.22 16.27 4.76
N ILE A 185 10.14 17.01 4.57
CA ILE A 185 8.83 16.73 5.18
C ILE A 185 8.29 15.39 4.66
N THR A 186 8.23 15.23 3.34
CA THR A 186 7.82 13.96 2.69
C THR A 186 8.64 12.76 3.17
N ARG A 187 9.97 12.92 3.29
CA ARG A 187 10.83 11.84 3.79
C ARG A 187 10.51 11.50 5.24
N SER A 188 10.17 12.49 6.06
CA SER A 188 9.81 12.26 7.47
C SER A 188 8.50 11.47 7.55
N ALA A 189 7.49 11.86 6.78
CA ALA A 189 6.24 11.12 6.65
C ALA A 189 6.45 9.67 6.16
N ALA A 190 7.36 9.47 5.20
CA ALA A 190 7.72 8.14 4.71
C ALA A 190 8.40 7.25 5.76
N LEU A 191 9.25 7.85 6.62
CA LEU A 191 9.87 7.13 7.73
C LEU A 191 8.84 6.73 8.78
N GLU A 192 7.91 7.62 9.08
CA GLU A 192 6.80 7.34 9.99
C GLU A 192 5.90 6.22 9.44
N ALA A 193 5.54 6.26 8.16
CA ALA A 193 4.79 5.18 7.54
C ALA A 193 5.53 3.83 7.56
N LEU A 194 6.86 3.85 7.42
CA LEU A 194 7.69 2.65 7.57
C LEU A 194 7.66 2.13 9.01
N GLU A 195 7.77 3.00 10.00
CA GLU A 195 7.66 2.64 11.42
C GLU A 195 6.27 2.09 11.76
N GLN A 196 5.21 2.79 11.38
CA GLN A 196 3.82 2.34 11.57
C GLN A 196 3.56 0.98 10.90
N SER A 197 4.12 0.74 9.70
CA SER A 197 4.00 -0.55 9.03
C SER A 197 4.59 -1.72 9.83
N ARG A 198 5.57 -1.45 10.70
CA ARG A 198 6.16 -2.45 11.61
C ARG A 198 5.41 -2.58 12.91
N ASN A 199 4.74 -1.55 13.39
CA ASN A 199 4.17 -1.55 14.74
C ASN A 199 2.67 -1.88 14.75
N LEU A 200 1.97 -1.63 13.64
CA LEU A 200 0.52 -1.88 13.53
C LEU A 200 0.14 -3.35 13.75
N TYR A 201 1.07 -4.31 13.61
CA TYR A 201 0.76 -5.71 13.92
C TYR A 201 0.35 -5.90 15.39
N ALA A 202 0.84 -5.07 16.31
CA ALA A 202 0.53 -5.19 17.74
C ALA A 202 -0.96 -4.91 18.02
N GLU A 203 -1.56 -4.01 17.23
CA GLU A 203 -2.97 -3.64 17.34
C GLU A 203 -3.87 -4.54 16.47
N ILE A 204 -3.40 -4.90 15.28
CA ILE A 204 -4.15 -5.71 14.31
C ILE A 204 -4.11 -7.20 14.66
N GLY A 205 -3.04 -7.67 15.30
CA GLY A 205 -2.75 -9.09 15.54
C GLY A 205 -2.10 -9.82 14.36
N ALA A 206 -1.83 -9.12 13.26
CA ALA A 206 -1.12 -9.64 12.08
C ALA A 206 -0.43 -8.49 11.33
N ASN A 207 0.64 -8.81 10.59
CA ASN A 207 1.33 -7.81 9.77
C ASN A 207 0.39 -7.28 8.68
N PRO A 208 0.07 -5.97 8.67
CA PRO A 208 -0.93 -5.41 7.76
C PRO A 208 -0.48 -5.56 6.31
N THR A 209 -1.36 -6.06 5.44
CA THR A 209 -1.13 -6.10 3.99
C THR A 209 -2.42 -5.76 3.26
N LEU A 210 -2.32 -5.25 2.03
CA LEU A 210 -3.49 -4.94 1.22
C LEU A 210 -4.34 -6.18 0.94
N ALA A 211 -3.74 -7.38 0.89
CA ALA A 211 -4.47 -8.63 0.71
C ALA A 211 -5.53 -8.89 1.80
N GLN A 212 -5.37 -8.29 2.99
CA GLN A 212 -6.37 -8.38 4.05
C GLN A 212 -7.66 -7.64 3.70
N LEU A 213 -7.60 -6.57 2.91
CA LEU A 213 -8.80 -5.80 2.50
C LEU A 213 -9.72 -6.57 1.54
N ALA A 214 -9.28 -7.72 1.01
CA ALA A 214 -10.13 -8.60 0.21
C ALA A 214 -11.20 -9.33 1.04
N ASP A 215 -11.10 -9.30 2.37
CA ASP A 215 -12.02 -9.95 3.29
C ASP A 215 -12.53 -8.95 4.33
N VAL A 216 -13.85 -8.88 4.48
CA VAL A 216 -14.50 -8.03 5.48
C VAL A 216 -14.09 -8.39 6.89
N ASP A 217 -13.80 -9.66 7.17
CA ASP A 217 -13.50 -10.16 8.51
C ASP A 217 -11.99 -10.31 8.76
N SER A 218 -11.16 -9.82 7.85
CA SER A 218 -9.72 -9.82 8.08
C SER A 218 -9.34 -8.96 9.30
N PRO A 219 -8.21 -9.27 9.97
CA PRO A 219 -7.73 -8.46 11.09
C PRO A 219 -7.63 -6.97 10.76
N LEU A 220 -7.11 -6.62 9.57
CA LEU A 220 -7.02 -5.24 9.10
C LEU A 220 -8.40 -4.59 8.92
N SER A 221 -9.36 -5.27 8.28
CA SER A 221 -10.71 -4.75 8.07
C SER A 221 -11.44 -4.52 9.41
N VAL A 222 -11.25 -5.43 10.36
CA VAL A 222 -11.79 -5.29 11.73
C VAL A 222 -11.14 -4.12 12.46
N TYR A 223 -9.81 -3.99 12.39
CA TYR A 223 -9.09 -2.85 12.97
C TYR A 223 -9.59 -1.52 12.40
N TRP A 224 -9.79 -1.45 11.08
CA TRP A 224 -10.29 -0.26 10.41
C TRP A 224 -11.68 0.14 10.92
N ARG A 225 -12.62 -0.81 11.02
CA ARG A 225 -13.97 -0.54 11.54
C ARG A 225 -14.00 -0.11 13.00
N ARG A 226 -13.01 -0.52 13.81
CA ARG A 226 -12.93 -0.17 15.24
C ARG A 226 -12.32 1.20 15.50
N ASN A 227 -11.40 1.64 14.65
CA ASN A 227 -10.55 2.81 14.92
C ASN A 227 -10.75 3.96 13.93
N GLY A 228 -11.39 3.72 12.78
CA GLY A 228 -11.65 4.75 11.78
C GLY A 228 -12.78 5.71 12.18
N SER A 229 -12.78 6.91 11.59
CA SER A 229 -13.94 7.81 11.59
C SER A 229 -15.13 7.16 10.86
N ASN A 230 -16.34 7.70 11.03
CA ASN A 230 -17.50 7.20 10.29
C ASN A 230 -17.28 7.26 8.78
N GLU A 231 -16.61 8.30 8.30
CA GLU A 231 -16.24 8.51 6.91
C GLU A 231 -15.22 7.46 6.44
N ALA A 232 -14.21 7.14 7.25
CA ALA A 232 -13.26 6.08 6.95
C ALA A 232 -13.93 4.70 6.91
N VAL A 233 -14.89 4.44 7.81
CA VAL A 233 -15.67 3.20 7.81
C VAL A 233 -16.56 3.13 6.57
N ASN A 234 -17.27 4.20 6.25
CA ASN A 234 -18.10 4.30 5.04
C ASN A 234 -17.25 4.09 3.78
N ALA A 235 -16.03 4.64 3.72
CA ALA A 235 -15.12 4.43 2.61
C ALA A 235 -14.82 2.94 2.40
N LEU A 236 -14.52 2.23 3.49
CA LEU A 236 -14.23 0.80 3.44
C LEU A 236 -15.46 -0.03 3.06
N GLU A 237 -16.63 0.27 3.63
CA GLU A 237 -17.87 -0.46 3.37
C GLU A 237 -18.35 -0.27 1.92
N ASN A 238 -18.28 0.96 1.40
CA ASN A 238 -18.56 1.23 -0.02
C ASN A 238 -17.55 0.56 -0.95
N ALA A 239 -16.29 0.43 -0.51
CA ALA A 239 -15.25 -0.17 -1.33
C ALA A 239 -15.33 -1.71 -1.41
N ILE A 240 -15.81 -2.37 -0.34
CA ILE A 240 -15.95 -3.84 -0.30
C ILE A 240 -17.30 -4.31 -0.89
N SER A 241 -18.32 -3.45 -0.89
CA SER A 241 -19.61 -3.70 -1.56
C SER A 241 -19.47 -3.85 -3.08
#